data_AF-B1FK08-F1
#
_entry.id   AF-B1FK08-F1
#
_cell.length_a   1.000
_cell.length_b   1.000
_cell.length_c   1.000
_cell.angle_alpha   90.00
_cell.angle_beta   90.00
_cell.angle_gamma   90.00
#
_symmetry.space_group_name_H-M   'P 1'
#
loop_
_entity.id
_entity.type
_entity.pdbx_description
1 polymer ?
#
loop_
_entity_poly.entity_id
_entity_poly.type
_entity_poly.pdbx_seq_one_letter_code
_entity_poly.pdbx_strand_id
1 'polypeptide(L)'
;MSDSKQIKAYIPDASGQLVSLAAESVVLEFPSGDTLEITWKAPHPDDPRPVCAQVWGGRHVPAVQTAAEVEAMKRRTAAVAILPSAANLVLVHPYSFGKRKKD
;
A
#
# COMPACT_ATOMS: atom_id res chain seq x y z
N MET A 1 -5.53 -5.16 29.70
CA MET A 1 -5.44 -3.91 28.93
C MET A 1 -5.42 -4.32 27.48
N SER A 2 -6.44 -3.97 26.70
CA SER A 2 -6.48 -4.33 25.28
C SER A 2 -5.45 -3.49 24.56
N ASP A 3 -4.29 -4.06 24.24
CA ASP A 3 -3.41 -3.48 23.23
C ASP A 3 -4.25 -3.35 21.97
N SER A 4 -4.59 -2.12 21.65
CA SER A 4 -5.24 -1.82 20.40
C SER A 4 -4.30 -2.30 19.31
N LYS A 5 -4.67 -3.37 18.59
CA LYS A 5 -3.98 -3.90 17.40
C LYS A 5 -4.00 -2.88 16.22
N GLN A 6 -4.21 -1.60 16.52
CA GLN A 6 -4.44 -0.54 15.57
C GLN A 6 -3.18 0.31 15.42
N ILE A 7 -2.71 0.40 14.19
CA ILE A 7 -1.63 1.28 13.80
C ILE A 7 -2.16 2.72 13.76
N LYS A 8 -1.37 3.66 14.29
CA LYS A 8 -1.61 5.10 14.16
C LYS A 8 -0.65 5.66 13.11
N ALA A 9 -1.18 6.39 12.13
CA ALA A 9 -0.39 7.04 11.11
C ALA A 9 -0.18 8.52 11.43
N TYR A 10 0.99 9.03 11.10
CA TYR A 10 1.37 10.42 11.31
C TYR A 10 2.10 10.95 10.08
N ILE A 11 2.01 12.26 9.84
CA ILE A 11 2.85 12.98 8.90
C ILE A 11 3.68 14.04 9.65
N PRO A 12 4.95 14.25 9.30
CA PRO A 12 5.69 15.40 9.82
C PRO A 12 5.18 16.69 9.19
N ASP A 13 5.01 17.73 9.99
CA ASP A 13 4.79 19.09 9.49
C ASP A 13 6.13 19.78 9.14
N ALA A 14 6.06 21.05 8.74
CA ALA A 14 7.23 21.85 8.36
C ALA A 14 8.25 22.04 9.51
N SER A 15 7.83 21.89 10.77
CA SER A 15 8.70 21.95 11.94
C SER A 15 9.27 20.59 12.36
N GLY A 16 8.86 19.52 11.67
CA GLY A 16 9.16 18.13 12.03
C GLY A 16 8.27 17.58 13.14
N GLN A 17 7.22 18.30 13.55
CA GLN A 17 6.24 17.78 14.51
C GLN A 17 5.33 16.76 13.83
N LEU A 18 5.04 15.66 14.52
CA LEU A 18 4.15 14.61 14.02
C LEU A 18 2.68 15.02 14.19
N VAL A 19 1.96 15.12 13.08
CA VAL A 19 0.53 15.36 13.01
C VAL A 19 -0.19 14.04 12.71
N SER A 20 -1.18 13.69 13.53
CA SER A 20 -1.98 12.46 13.34
C SER A 20 -2.76 12.52 12.03
N LEU A 21 -2.70 11.44 11.26
CA LEU A 21 -3.46 11.30 10.02
C LEU A 21 -4.82 10.66 10.32
N ALA A 22 -5.90 11.40 10.10
CA ALA A 22 -7.28 10.91 10.21
C ALA A 22 -7.71 10.12 8.95
N ALA A 23 -6.93 9.11 8.58
CA ALA A 23 -7.18 8.26 7.42
C ALA A 23 -6.79 6.80 7.72
N GLU A 24 -7.17 5.89 6.82
CA GLU A 24 -6.85 4.46 6.91
C GLU A 24 -5.81 4.00 5.87
N SER A 25 -5.49 4.89 4.92
CA SER A 25 -4.46 4.68 3.92
C SER A 25 -3.89 5.99 3.38
N VAL A 26 -2.75 5.90 2.71
CA VAL A 26 -2.15 6.96 1.90
C VAL A 26 -1.81 6.40 0.52
N VAL A 27 -2.06 7.19 -0.52
CA VAL A 27 -1.74 6.85 -1.90
C VAL A 27 -0.58 7.74 -2.36
N LEU A 28 0.44 7.10 -2.92
CA LEU A 28 1.60 7.74 -3.53
C LEU A 28 1.46 7.60 -5.05
N GLU A 29 1.54 8.71 -5.77
CA GLU A 29 1.57 8.74 -7.22
C GLU A 29 2.99 9.00 -7.70
N PHE A 30 3.47 8.15 -8.61
CA PHE A 30 4.80 8.23 -9.19
C PHE A 30 4.75 9.05 -10.49
N PRO A 31 5.87 9.67 -10.92
CA PRO A 31 5.91 10.40 -12.19
C PRO A 31 5.53 9.56 -13.42
N SER A 32 5.61 8.22 -13.35
CA SER A 32 5.15 7.30 -14.39
C SER A 32 3.62 7.21 -14.49
N GLY A 33 2.88 7.76 -13.54
CA GLY A 33 1.44 7.55 -13.35
C GLY A 33 1.10 6.27 -12.57
N ASP A 34 2.08 5.46 -12.21
CA ASP A 34 1.88 4.32 -11.32
C ASP A 34 1.58 4.80 -9.90
N THR A 35 0.89 3.96 -9.11
CA THR A 35 0.56 4.29 -7.71
C THR A 35 1.02 3.21 -6.75
N LEU A 36 1.29 3.60 -5.50
CA LEU A 36 1.37 2.71 -4.35
C LEU A 36 0.34 3.15 -3.31
N GLU A 37 -0.32 2.20 -2.67
CA GLU A 37 -1.18 2.48 -1.52
C GLU A 37 -0.62 1.80 -0.27
N ILE A 38 -0.40 2.58 0.79
CA ILE A 38 -0.02 2.08 2.10
C ILE A 38 -1.26 2.15 2.99
N THR A 39 -1.71 1.02 3.52
CA THR A 39 -2.91 0.90 4.36
C THR A 39 -2.53 0.39 5.74
N TRP A 40 -3.26 0.82 6.76
CA TRP A 40 -3.09 0.36 8.14
C TRP A 40 -4.42 0.01 8.80
N LYS A 41 -5.37 -0.46 7.98
CA LYS A 41 -6.65 -0.99 8.47
C LYS A 41 -6.39 -2.17 9.40
N ALA A 42 -7.22 -2.26 10.44
CA ALA A 42 -7.18 -3.41 11.33
C ALA A 42 -7.36 -4.70 10.51
N PRO A 43 -6.47 -5.70 10.70
CA PRO A 43 -6.65 -6.98 10.04
C PRO A 43 -7.92 -7.66 10.58
N HIS A 44 -8.39 -8.68 9.86
CA HIS A 44 -9.49 -9.51 10.35
C HIS A 44 -9.14 -10.06 11.74
N PRO A 45 -10.11 -10.19 12.69
CA PRO A 45 -9.83 -10.71 14.02
C PRO A 45 -9.10 -12.07 14.04
N ASP A 46 -9.37 -12.89 13.04
CA ASP A 46 -8.78 -14.23 12.86
C ASP A 46 -7.51 -14.25 11.99
N ASP A 47 -6.98 -13.09 11.59
CA ASP A 47 -5.72 -13.02 10.84
C ASP A 47 -4.54 -13.37 11.78
N PRO A 48 -3.78 -14.45 11.50
CA PRO A 48 -2.68 -14.88 12.36
C PRO A 48 -1.42 -14.03 12.18
N ARG A 49 -1.38 -13.13 11.19
CA ARG A 49 -0.21 -12.29 10.91
C ARG A 49 -0.02 -11.24 12.03
N PRO A 50 1.22 -10.79 12.27
CA PRO A 50 1.46 -9.68 13.18
C PRO A 50 0.77 -8.41 12.67
N VAL A 51 0.49 -7.47 13.59
CA VAL A 51 0.02 -6.13 13.23
C VAL A 51 1.03 -5.49 12.29
N CYS A 52 0.62 -5.20 11.06
CA CYS A 52 1.48 -4.65 10.03
C CYS A 52 0.73 -3.66 9.13
N ALA A 53 1.47 -2.72 8.55
CA ALA A 53 0.98 -1.94 7.43
C ALA A 53 1.10 -2.77 6.14
N GLN A 54 0.16 -2.59 5.24
CA GLN A 54 0.11 -3.29 3.94
C GLN A 54 0.47 -2.30 2.84
N VAL A 55 1.33 -2.73 1.90
CA VAL A 55 1.70 -1.92 0.73
C VAL A 55 1.19 -2.62 -0.53
N TRP A 56 0.40 -1.89 -1.32
CA TRP A 56 -0.23 -2.37 -2.54
C TRP A 56 0.37 -1.66 -3.75
N GLY A 57 0.68 -2.42 -4.79
CA GLY A 57 0.95 -1.86 -6.11
C GLY A 57 -0.37 -1.46 -6.73
N GLY A 58 -0.56 -0.17 -6.96
CA GLY A 58 -1.86 0.39 -7.33
C GLY A 58 -2.71 0.81 -6.13
N ARG A 59 -4.03 0.64 -6.27
CA ARG A 59 -5.02 0.91 -5.22
C ARG A 59 -5.52 -0.40 -4.60
N HIS A 60 -5.68 -0.41 -3.28
CA HIS A 60 -6.41 -1.47 -2.58
C HIS A 60 -7.89 -1.40 -2.97
N VAL A 61 -8.44 -2.52 -3.47
CA VAL A 61 -9.85 -2.62 -3.88
C VAL A 61 -10.61 -3.48 -2.86
N PRO A 62 -11.61 -2.94 -2.16
CA PRO A 62 -12.47 -3.74 -1.30
C PRO A 62 -13.34 -4.68 -2.16
N ALA A 63 -13.41 -5.95 -1.75
CA ALA A 63 -14.24 -7.05 -2.28
C ALA A 63 -14.78 -6.86 -3.71
N VAL A 64 -14.11 -7.48 -4.68
CA VAL A 64 -14.56 -7.52 -6.08
C VAL A 64 -15.77 -8.44 -6.21
N GLN A 65 -16.88 -7.95 -6.79
CA GLN A 65 -18.14 -8.69 -6.87
C GLN A 65 -18.54 -9.07 -8.31
N THR A 66 -17.94 -8.43 -9.32
CA THR A 66 -18.27 -8.65 -10.73
C THR A 66 -17.03 -8.85 -11.61
N ALA A 67 -17.20 -9.53 -12.76
CA ALA A 67 -16.13 -9.71 -13.73
C ALA A 67 -15.58 -8.38 -14.31
N ALA A 68 -16.45 -7.37 -14.46
CA ALA A 68 -16.03 -6.04 -14.90
C ALA A 68 -15.13 -5.35 -13.87
N GLU A 69 -15.42 -5.51 -12.58
CA GLU A 69 -14.60 -5.00 -11.49
C GLU A 69 -13.26 -5.74 -11.39
N VAL A 70 -13.23 -7.05 -11.67
CA VAL A 70 -11.96 -7.81 -11.77
C VAL A 70 -11.07 -7.24 -12.87
N GLU A 71 -11.63 -6.99 -14.06
CA GLU A 71 -10.85 -6.42 -15.18
C GLU A 71 -10.41 -4.98 -14.91
N ALA A 72 -11.27 -4.17 -14.28
CA ALA A 72 -10.88 -2.83 -13.82
C ALA A 72 -9.78 -2.89 -12.75
N MET A 73 -9.82 -3.88 -11.84
CA MET A 73 -8.80 -4.10 -10.82
C MET A 73 -7.47 -4.46 -11.45
N LYS A 74 -7.43 -5.41 -12.39
CA LYS A 74 -6.20 -5.81 -13.09
C LYS A 74 -5.48 -4.63 -13.76
N ARG A 75 -6.23 -3.62 -14.22
CA ARG A 75 -5.67 -2.39 -14.82
C ARG A 75 -5.12 -1.41 -13.78
N ARG A 76 -5.59 -1.49 -12.54
CA ARG A 76 -5.24 -0.58 -11.43
C ARG A 76 -4.23 -1.17 -10.47
N THR A 77 -4.04 -2.49 -10.47
CA THR A 77 -3.06 -3.18 -9.62
C THR A 77 -1.75 -3.39 -10.36
N ALA A 78 -0.63 -3.19 -9.67
CA ALA A 78 0.71 -3.52 -10.14
C ALA A 78 1.36 -4.52 -9.19
N ALA A 79 2.35 -5.27 -9.67
CA ALA A 79 3.22 -5.99 -8.74
C ALA A 79 4.03 -4.97 -7.92
N VAL A 80 4.56 -5.41 -6.78
CA VAL A 80 5.40 -4.58 -5.91
C VAL A 80 6.79 -5.20 -5.88
N ALA A 81 7.81 -4.38 -6.15
CA ALA A 81 9.19 -4.77 -5.93
C ALA A 81 9.68 -4.21 -4.59
N ILE A 82 10.39 -5.04 -3.83
CA ILE A 82 10.96 -4.72 -2.52
C ILE A 82 12.47 -4.91 -2.62
N LEU A 83 13.23 -3.84 -2.44
CA LEU A 83 14.68 -3.85 -2.52
C LEU A 83 15.28 -3.45 -1.17
N PRO A 84 15.94 -4.37 -0.45
CA PRO A 84 16.74 -4.00 0.72
C PRO A 84 17.84 -3.02 0.32
N SER A 85 17.94 -1.88 0.99
CA SER A 85 18.91 -0.83 0.66
C SER A 85 19.83 -0.49 1.83
N ALA A 86 19.40 -0.72 3.07
CA ALA A 86 20.23 -0.68 4.27
C ALA A 86 19.64 -1.56 5.38
N ALA A 87 20.32 -1.67 6.52
CA ALA A 87 19.85 -2.47 7.66
C ALA A 87 18.45 -2.07 8.17
N ASN A 88 18.05 -0.82 7.96
CA ASN A 88 16.76 -0.26 8.36
C ASN A 88 15.99 0.39 7.17
N LEU A 89 16.37 0.09 5.92
CA LEU A 89 15.77 0.71 4.73
C LEU A 89 15.40 -0.35 3.70
N VAL A 90 14.14 -0.30 3.28
CA VAL A 90 13.64 -0.99 2.09
C VAL A 90 13.09 0.05 1.12
N LEU A 91 13.43 -0.11 -0.16
CA LEU A 91 12.80 0.63 -1.23
C LEU A 91 11.62 -0.18 -1.76
N VAL A 92 10.48 0.48 -1.93
CA VAL A 92 9.27 -0.14 -2.46
C VAL A 92 8.82 0.65 -3.67
N HIS A 93 8.60 -0.03 -4.81
CA HIS A 93 8.14 0.62 -6.02
C HIS A 93 7.10 -0.22 -6.78
N PRO A 94 6.19 0.42 -7.53
CA PRO A 94 5.36 -0.29 -8.49
C PRO A 94 6.26 -0.99 -9.50
N TYR A 95 6.05 -2.29 -9.65
CA TYR A 95 6.75 -3.12 -10.61
C TYR A 95 5.78 -3.52 -11.70
N SER A 96 5.92 -2.90 -12.87
CA SER A 96 5.36 -3.47 -14.09
C SER A 96 6.46 -4.29 -14.76
N PHE A 97 6.16 -5.55 -15.07
CA PHE A 97 6.89 -6.20 -16.15
C PHE A 97 6.56 -5.36 -17.37
N GLY A 98 7.50 -4.53 -17.83
CA GLY A 98 7.32 -3.74 -19.04
C GLY A 98 6.68 -4.65 -20.09
N LYS A 99 5.54 -4.22 -20.66
CA LYS A 99 4.85 -4.98 -21.71
C LYS A 99 5.95 -5.42 -22.68
N ARG A 100 6.25 -6.73 -22.74
CA ARG A 100 7.18 -7.25 -23.76
C ARG A 100 6.69 -6.62 -25.05
N LYS A 101 7.54 -5.83 -25.72
CA LYS A 101 7.27 -5.46 -27.10
C LYS A 101 7.02 -6.80 -27.79
N LYS A 102 5.79 -7.01 -28.25
CA LYS A 102 5.53 -8.08 -29.19
C LYS A 102 6.34 -7.68 -30.41
N ASP A 103 7.45 -8.38 -30.63
CA ASP A 103 8.10 -8.42 -31.94
C ASP A 103 7.13 -9.02 -32.97
#